data_AF-A0A8B6GAS2-F1
#
_entry.id   AF-A0A8B6GAS2-F1
#
_cell.length_a   1.000
_cell.length_b   1.000
_cell.length_c   1.000
_cell.angle_alpha   90.00
_cell.angle_beta   90.00
_cell.angle_gamma   90.00
#
_symmetry.space_group_name_H-M   'P 1'
#
loop_
_entity.id
_entity.type
_entity.pdbx_description
1 polymer ?
#
loop_
_entity_poly.entity_id
_entity_poly.type
_entity_poly.pdbx_seq_one_letter_code
_entity_poly.pdbx_strand_id
1 'polypeptide(L)'
;MAESKEELNYLRIISLLYKIAPSAVRVKFDKEFHPTRGLETVLKQDKFKILDPLKRKRIINQVQWDLMFPPKPGTVTSSKFDLTLMICLIRHLTPIQIGDILPLKSDVSEGADLSRLKYYRNMFAHRDAWTLTSKDFETYWFDICQ
;
A
#
# COMPACT_ATOMS: atom_id res chain seq x y z
N MET A 1 20.29 -17.65 20.33
CA MET A 1 20.14 -18.49 19.12
C MET A 1 20.34 -17.57 17.92
N ALA A 2 21.17 -17.96 16.95
CA ALA A 2 21.30 -17.20 15.71
C ALA A 2 20.10 -17.54 14.81
N GLU A 3 19.47 -16.52 14.22
CA GLU A 3 18.40 -16.72 13.24
C GLU A 3 18.94 -17.49 12.02
N SER A 4 18.15 -18.43 11.51
CA SER A 4 18.50 -19.17 10.31
C SER A 4 18.57 -18.23 9.10
N LYS A 5 19.30 -18.62 8.06
CA LYS A 5 19.32 -17.87 6.78
C LYS A 5 17.90 -17.66 6.24
N GLU A 6 17.02 -18.65 6.42
CA GLU A 6 15.65 -18.57 5.91
C GLU A 6 14.77 -17.63 6.72
N GLU A 7 14.95 -17.57 8.05
CA GLU A 7 14.28 -16.58 8.91
C GLU A 7 14.72 -15.16 8.54
N LEU A 8 16.03 -14.95 8.35
CA LEU A 8 16.57 -13.65 7.93
C LEU A 8 16.02 -13.20 6.56
N ASN A 9 15.90 -14.12 5.61
CA ASN A 9 15.30 -13.84 4.32
C ASN A 9 13.84 -13.39 4.44
N TYR A 10 13.05 -14.07 5.28
CA TYR A 10 11.67 -13.67 5.56
C TYR A 10 11.61 -12.27 6.17
N LEU A 11 12.42 -12.00 7.21
CA LEU A 11 12.47 -10.70 7.88
C LEU A 11 12.86 -9.56 6.92
N ARG A 12 13.73 -9.81 5.95
CA ARG A 12 14.08 -8.84 4.90
C ARG A 12 12.87 -8.47 4.04
N ILE A 13 12.06 -9.44 3.61
CA ILE A 13 10.83 -9.17 2.84
C ILE A 13 9.81 -8.42 3.68
N ILE A 14 9.62 -8.80 4.95
CA ILE A 14 8.72 -8.06 5.86
C ILE A 14 9.21 -6.63 6.05
N SER A 15 10.51 -6.40 6.24
CA SER A 15 11.07 -5.05 6.34
C SER A 15 10.83 -4.24 5.06
N LEU A 16 11.01 -4.86 3.89
CA LEU A 16 10.73 -4.24 2.60
C LEU A 16 9.25 -3.80 2.51
N LEU A 17 8.31 -4.71 2.78
CA LEU A 17 6.87 -4.45 2.63
C LEU A 17 6.30 -3.48 3.67
N TYR A 18 6.79 -3.53 4.91
CA TYR A 18 6.19 -2.80 6.04
C TYR A 18 6.96 -1.54 6.48
N LYS A 19 8.24 -1.41 6.09
CA LYS A 19 9.06 -0.23 6.46
C LYS A 19 9.50 0.57 5.24
N ILE A 20 10.00 -0.09 4.20
CA ILE A 20 10.61 0.58 3.04
C ILE A 20 9.55 1.01 2.02
N ALA A 21 8.75 0.08 1.53
CA ALA A 21 7.73 0.33 0.51
C ALA A 21 6.71 1.41 0.90
N PRO A 22 6.20 1.50 2.14
CA PRO A 22 5.28 2.58 2.52
C PRO A 22 5.91 3.97 2.35
N SER A 23 7.21 4.12 2.61
CA SER A 23 7.91 5.39 2.43
C SER A 23 8.01 5.77 0.95
N ALA A 24 8.37 4.82 0.09
CA ALA A 24 8.44 5.05 -1.37
C ALA A 24 7.05 5.37 -1.97
N VAL A 25 6.02 4.61 -1.58
CA VAL A 25 4.65 4.86 -2.02
C VAL A 25 4.13 6.20 -1.52
N ARG A 26 4.53 6.65 -0.31
CA ARG A 26 4.13 7.97 0.20
C ARG A 26 4.65 9.12 -0.65
N VAL A 27 5.90 9.04 -1.12
CA VAL A 27 6.44 10.06 -2.04
C VAL A 27 5.60 10.17 -3.32
N LYS A 28 5.19 9.03 -3.88
CA LYS A 28 4.29 8.99 -5.04
C LYS A 28 2.90 9.52 -4.71
N PHE A 29 2.32 9.06 -3.61
CA PHE A 29 1.03 9.53 -3.10
C PHE A 29 1.00 11.05 -2.95
N ASP A 30 2.00 11.63 -2.29
CA ASP A 30 2.08 13.07 -2.07
C ASP A 30 2.21 13.85 -3.37
N LYS A 31 2.86 13.28 -4.40
CA LYS A 31 2.92 13.84 -5.75
C LYS A 31 1.56 13.82 -6.45
N GLU A 32 0.81 12.72 -6.35
CA GLU A 32 -0.54 12.58 -6.94
C GLU A 32 -1.56 13.53 -6.30
N PHE A 33 -1.39 13.83 -5.01
CA PHE A 33 -2.29 14.69 -4.23
C PHE A 33 -1.66 16.05 -3.85
N HIS A 34 -0.58 16.47 -4.54
CA HIS A 34 0.14 17.76 -4.38
C HIS A 34 -0.79 18.98 -4.67
N PRO A 35 -0.37 20.24 -4.42
CA PRO A 35 -1.17 21.30 -3.83
C PRO A 35 -2.25 21.85 -4.79
N THR A 36 -2.25 21.43 -6.06
CA THR A 36 -3.24 21.76 -7.09
C THR A 36 -4.54 21.02 -6.86
N ARG A 37 -4.50 19.77 -6.35
CA ARG A 37 -5.71 19.04 -5.94
C ARG A 37 -5.94 19.14 -4.44
N GLY A 38 -4.88 19.09 -3.63
CA GLY A 38 -4.94 19.12 -2.16
C GLY A 38 -5.65 17.90 -1.58
N LEU A 39 -4.92 17.05 -0.85
CA LEU A 39 -5.47 15.80 -0.29
C LEU A 39 -6.83 15.99 0.41
N GLU A 40 -6.95 16.98 1.28
CA GLU A 40 -8.19 17.26 2.02
C GLU A 40 -9.37 17.62 1.10
N THR A 41 -9.12 18.40 0.04
CA THR A 41 -10.14 18.80 -0.93
C THR A 41 -10.65 17.58 -1.69
N VAL A 42 -9.75 16.72 -2.17
CA VAL A 42 -10.13 15.48 -2.88
C VAL A 42 -10.92 14.55 -1.95
N LEU A 43 -10.46 14.36 -0.71
CA LEU A 43 -11.15 13.53 0.27
C LEU A 43 -12.56 14.05 0.56
N LYS A 44 -12.76 15.37 0.67
CA LYS A 44 -14.08 15.98 0.87
C LYS A 44 -14.98 15.84 -0.37
N GLN A 45 -14.43 16.09 -1.56
CA GLN A 45 -15.15 16.03 -2.82
C GLN A 45 -15.70 14.62 -3.09
N ASP A 46 -14.89 13.60 -2.86
CA ASP A 46 -15.22 12.21 -3.17
C ASP A 46 -15.73 11.40 -1.96
N LYS A 47 -15.93 12.07 -0.81
CA LYS A 47 -16.36 11.44 0.45
C LYS A 47 -17.58 10.54 0.27
N PHE A 48 -18.68 11.10 -0.22
CA PHE A 48 -19.95 10.37 -0.32
C PHE A 48 -20.03 9.47 -1.57
N LYS A 49 -19.39 9.88 -2.66
CA LYS A 49 -19.47 9.20 -3.96
C LYS A 49 -18.57 7.95 -4.03
N ILE A 50 -17.38 8.03 -3.47
CA ILE A 50 -16.34 6.99 -3.61
C ILE A 50 -15.99 6.39 -2.25
N LEU A 51 -15.64 7.22 -1.26
CA LEU A 51 -15.05 6.73 0.00
C LEU A 51 -16.07 6.05 0.92
N ASP A 52 -17.28 6.61 1.03
CA ASP A 52 -18.39 6.06 1.80
C ASP A 52 -18.77 4.62 1.35
N PRO A 53 -18.95 4.33 0.05
CA PRO A 53 -19.11 2.97 -0.44
C PRO A 53 -17.96 2.03 -0.03
N LEU A 54 -16.71 2.48 -0.11
CA LEU A 54 -15.54 1.68 0.28
C LEU A 54 -15.54 1.38 1.78
N LYS A 55 -15.94 2.35 2.61
CA LYS A 55 -16.13 2.16 4.05
C LYS A 55 -17.21 1.13 4.34
N ARG A 56 -18.38 1.24 3.70
CA ARG A 56 -19.50 0.29 3.87
C ARG A 56 -19.11 -1.14 3.46
N LYS A 57 -18.30 -1.27 2.41
CA LYS A 57 -17.73 -2.56 1.96
C LYS A 57 -16.57 -3.07 2.83
N ARG A 58 -16.18 -2.33 3.88
CA ARG A 58 -15.04 -2.63 4.77
C ARG A 58 -13.69 -2.71 4.05
N ILE A 59 -13.57 -2.07 2.89
CA ILE A 59 -12.28 -1.89 2.20
C ILE A 59 -11.45 -0.85 2.96
N ILE A 60 -12.11 0.20 3.45
CA ILE A 60 -11.54 1.18 4.37
C ILE A 60 -12.14 0.92 5.75
N ASN A 61 -11.29 0.67 6.74
CA ASN A 61 -11.74 0.43 8.11
C ASN A 61 -11.93 1.75 8.89
N GLN A 62 -12.48 1.67 10.10
CA GLN A 62 -12.78 2.85 10.91
C GLN A 62 -11.51 3.63 11.31
N VAL A 63 -10.41 2.95 11.62
CA VAL A 63 -9.13 3.60 11.96
C VAL A 63 -8.60 4.42 10.78
N GLN A 64 -8.60 3.84 9.59
CA GLN A 64 -8.21 4.52 8.35
C GLN A 64 -9.16 5.69 8.02
N TRP A 65 -10.46 5.51 8.26
CA TRP A 65 -11.45 6.56 8.08
C TRP A 65 -11.17 7.78 8.95
N ASP A 66 -10.86 7.56 10.23
CA ASP A 66 -10.60 8.63 11.20
C ASP A 66 -9.29 9.37 10.93
N LEU A 67 -8.35 8.75 10.21
CA LEU A 67 -7.16 9.44 9.70
C LEU A 67 -7.48 10.42 8.55
N MET A 68 -8.47 10.10 7.73
CA MET A 68 -8.90 10.94 6.60
C MET A 68 -9.93 12.01 7.01
N PHE A 69 -10.76 11.69 8.01
CA PHE A 69 -11.85 12.55 8.49
C PHE A 69 -11.78 12.68 10.02
N PRO A 70 -10.75 13.34 10.56
CA PRO A 70 -10.56 13.44 11.99
C PRO A 70 -11.72 14.22 12.65
N PRO A 71 -12.11 13.84 13.88
CA PRO A 71 -13.18 14.52 14.61
C PRO A 71 -12.80 15.94 15.05
N LYS A 72 -11.50 16.24 15.16
CA LYS A 72 -11.00 17.58 15.44
C LYS A 72 -10.52 18.24 14.15
N PRO A 73 -10.80 19.54 13.94
CA PRO A 73 -10.26 20.29 12.82
C PRO A 73 -8.73 20.23 12.82
N GLY A 74 -8.15 19.96 11.65
CA GLY A 74 -6.71 19.89 11.46
C GLY A 74 -6.36 19.50 10.03
N THR A 75 -5.12 19.76 9.62
CA THR A 75 -4.64 19.39 8.29
C THR A 75 -4.48 17.88 8.18
N VAL A 76 -5.17 17.27 7.22
CA VAL A 76 -5.01 15.85 6.90
C VAL A 76 -3.73 15.68 6.09
N THR A 77 -2.85 14.78 6.55
CA THR A 77 -1.58 14.47 5.87
C THR A 77 -1.42 12.96 5.72
N SER A 78 -0.68 12.54 4.70
CA SER A 78 -0.38 11.12 4.41
C SER A 78 0.58 10.48 5.43
N SER A 79 1.15 11.25 6.35
CA SER A 79 2.19 10.81 7.30
C SER A 79 1.81 9.58 8.12
N LYS A 80 0.52 9.44 8.44
CA LYS A 80 -0.04 8.32 9.21
C LYS A 80 -0.72 7.25 8.35
N PHE A 81 -0.80 7.45 7.03
CA PHE A 81 -1.47 6.49 6.15
C PHE A 81 -0.56 5.26 5.97
N ASP A 82 -1.14 4.08 6.15
CA ASP A 82 -0.47 2.83 5.82
C ASP A 82 -0.42 2.60 4.30
N LEU A 83 0.39 1.64 3.87
CA LEU A 83 0.55 1.28 2.45
C LEU A 83 -0.78 0.93 1.77
N THR A 84 -1.66 0.21 2.47
CA THR A 84 -2.92 -0.27 1.90
C THR A 84 -3.90 0.88 1.70
N LEU A 85 -3.97 1.83 2.64
CA LEU A 85 -4.77 3.04 2.52
C LEU A 85 -4.27 3.90 1.36
N MET A 86 -2.97 4.14 1.25
CA MET A 86 -2.40 4.93 0.14
C MET A 86 -2.70 4.31 -1.22
N ILE A 87 -2.50 2.99 -1.37
CA ILE A 87 -2.82 2.26 -2.61
C ILE A 87 -4.33 2.32 -2.91
N CYS A 88 -5.18 2.16 -1.90
CA CYS A 88 -6.63 2.23 -2.06
C CYS A 88 -7.08 3.59 -2.57
N LEU A 89 -6.55 4.67 -2.00
CA LEU A 89 -6.87 6.03 -2.40
C LEU A 89 -6.36 6.36 -3.80
N ILE A 90 -5.12 5.98 -4.14
CA ILE A 90 -4.60 6.15 -5.51
C ILE A 90 -5.53 5.45 -6.51
N ARG A 91 -5.86 4.17 -6.27
CA ARG A 91 -6.71 3.37 -7.16
C ARG A 91 -8.07 4.01 -7.45
N HIS A 92 -8.68 4.65 -6.45
CA HIS A 92 -10.07 5.12 -6.57
C HIS A 92 -10.19 6.63 -6.85
N LEU A 93 -9.15 7.42 -6.58
CA LEU A 93 -9.19 8.88 -6.69
C LEU A 93 -8.26 9.43 -7.79
N THR A 94 -7.48 8.57 -8.44
CA THR A 94 -6.65 8.90 -9.59
C THR A 94 -6.93 7.95 -10.77
N PRO A 95 -6.47 8.28 -11.99
CA PRO A 95 -6.61 7.40 -13.15
C PRO A 95 -5.71 6.14 -13.13
N ILE A 96 -4.84 5.98 -12.13
CA ILE A 96 -3.86 4.89 -12.07
C ILE A 96 -4.57 3.54 -11.90
N GLN A 97 -4.35 2.63 -12.84
CA GLN A 97 -4.96 1.31 -12.86
C GLN A 97 -4.22 0.35 -11.93
N ILE A 98 -4.81 0.03 -10.77
CA ILE A 98 -4.24 -0.90 -9.79
C ILE A 98 -5.12 -2.14 -9.72
N GLY A 99 -4.56 -3.29 -10.07
CA GLY A 99 -5.25 -4.59 -10.10
C GLY A 99 -5.49 -5.22 -8.73
N ASP A 100 -6.26 -6.31 -8.74
CA ASP A 100 -6.40 -7.25 -7.60
C ASP A 100 -5.55 -8.50 -7.79
N ILE A 101 -5.08 -8.75 -9.01
CA ILE A 101 -4.24 -9.88 -9.39
C ILE A 101 -2.77 -9.46 -9.50
N LEU A 102 -1.87 -10.42 -9.32
CA LEU A 102 -0.44 -10.21 -9.54
C LEU A 102 -0.22 -9.92 -11.04
N PRO A 103 0.36 -8.76 -11.41
CA PRO A 103 0.63 -8.41 -12.79
C PRO A 103 1.77 -9.27 -13.38
N LEU A 104 1.92 -9.19 -14.70
CA LEU A 104 3.04 -9.84 -15.39
C LEU A 104 4.37 -9.25 -14.92
N LYS A 105 5.41 -10.09 -14.90
CA LYS A 105 6.77 -9.67 -14.51
C LYS A 105 7.38 -8.64 -15.46
N SER A 106 6.87 -8.52 -16.68
CA SER A 106 7.33 -7.55 -17.69
C SER A 106 6.61 -6.21 -17.61
N ASP A 107 5.52 -6.10 -16.84
CA ASP A 107 4.71 -4.88 -16.76
C ASP A 107 5.30 -3.91 -15.74
N VAL A 108 6.20 -3.04 -16.18
CA VAL A 108 6.86 -2.04 -15.32
C VAL A 108 6.04 -0.75 -15.15
N SER A 109 4.72 -0.82 -15.34
CA SER A 109 3.86 0.34 -15.12
C SER A 109 3.69 0.63 -13.62
N GLU A 110 3.46 1.90 -13.30
CA GLU A 110 3.22 2.32 -11.92
C GLU A 110 2.02 1.59 -11.26
N GLY A 111 0.97 1.35 -12.05
CA GLY A 111 -0.18 0.57 -11.61
C GLY A 111 0.19 -0.87 -11.25
N ALA A 112 1.08 -1.49 -12.04
CA ALA A 112 1.58 -2.83 -11.78
C ALA A 112 2.46 -2.87 -10.52
N ASP A 113 3.36 -1.92 -10.31
CA ASP A 113 4.22 -1.86 -9.11
C ASP A 113 3.39 -1.80 -7.82
N LEU A 114 2.39 -0.91 -7.80
CA LEU A 114 1.45 -0.80 -6.67
C LEU A 114 0.60 -2.08 -6.50
N SER A 115 0.26 -2.73 -7.60
CA SER A 115 -0.46 -4.01 -7.58
C SER A 115 0.39 -5.14 -6.98
N ARG A 116 1.69 -5.22 -7.30
CA ARG A 116 2.62 -6.19 -6.69
C ARG A 116 2.77 -5.94 -5.20
N LEU A 117 2.98 -4.70 -4.78
CA LEU A 117 3.08 -4.35 -3.36
C LEU A 117 1.84 -4.75 -2.58
N LYS A 118 0.65 -4.45 -3.11
CA LYS A 118 -0.62 -4.86 -2.53
C LYS A 118 -0.74 -6.39 -2.44
N TYR A 119 -0.44 -7.10 -3.53
CA TYR A 119 -0.52 -8.56 -3.59
C TYR A 119 0.43 -9.22 -2.57
N TYR A 120 1.70 -8.84 -2.57
CA TYR A 120 2.71 -9.41 -1.67
C TYR A 120 2.44 -9.05 -0.21
N ARG A 121 2.01 -7.82 0.10
CA ARG A 121 1.60 -7.47 1.46
C ARG A 121 0.46 -8.38 1.95
N ASN A 122 -0.53 -8.66 1.11
CA ASN A 122 -1.64 -9.54 1.47
C ASN A 122 -1.17 -10.99 1.66
N MET A 123 -0.36 -11.51 0.72
CA MET A 123 0.18 -12.87 0.80
C MET A 123 1.01 -13.08 2.06
N PHE A 124 1.92 -12.15 2.39
CA PHE A 124 2.76 -12.25 3.59
C PHE A 124 2.01 -12.00 4.90
N ALA A 125 0.92 -11.23 4.89
CA ALA A 125 0.08 -11.02 6.08
C ALA A 125 -0.71 -12.28 6.48
N HIS A 126 -1.00 -13.17 5.53
CA HIS A 126 -1.74 -14.42 5.75
C HIS A 126 -0.85 -15.66 5.78
N ARG A 127 0.48 -15.47 5.79
CA ARG A 127 1.43 -16.57 5.75
C ARG A 127 1.76 -17.03 7.17
N ASP A 128 1.56 -18.33 7.43
CA ASP A 128 1.89 -18.93 8.73
C ASP A 128 3.40 -19.23 8.89
N ALA A 129 4.12 -19.36 7.77
CA ALA A 129 5.54 -19.65 7.75
C ALA A 129 6.42 -18.39 7.82
N TRP A 130 7.32 -18.38 8.81
CA TRP A 130 8.27 -17.30 9.12
C TRP A 130 9.65 -17.51 8.48
N THR A 131 9.76 -18.40 7.50
CA THR A 131 11.01 -18.76 6.82
C THR A 131 10.85 -18.67 5.30
N LEU A 132 11.94 -18.32 4.61
CA LEU A 132 12.03 -18.32 3.14
C LEU A 132 13.31 -18.96 2.65
N THR A 133 13.17 -19.93 1.73
CA THR A 133 14.32 -20.45 1.00
C THR A 133 15.02 -19.33 0.24
N SER A 134 16.31 -19.51 -0.09
CA SER A 134 17.04 -18.48 -0.86
C SER A 134 16.41 -18.24 -2.23
N LYS A 135 15.88 -19.29 -2.87
CA LYS A 135 15.18 -19.21 -4.16
C LYS A 135 13.88 -18.40 -4.07
N ASP A 136 13.07 -18.65 -3.05
CA ASP A 136 11.81 -17.92 -2.85
C ASP A 136 12.10 -16.45 -2.52
N PHE A 137 13.10 -16.22 -1.66
CA PHE A 137 13.56 -14.88 -1.33
C PHE A 137 13.96 -14.09 -2.58
N GLU A 138 14.83 -14.64 -3.43
CA GLU A 138 15.28 -13.98 -4.66
C GLU A 138 14.09 -13.69 -5.60
N THR A 139 13.16 -14.64 -5.71
CA THR A 139 11.97 -14.48 -6.55
C THR A 139 11.08 -13.33 -6.05
N TYR A 140 10.76 -13.31 -4.77
CA TYR A 140 9.91 -12.26 -4.19
C TYR A 140 10.61 -10.91 -4.14
N TRP A 141 11.90 -10.89 -3.80
CA TRP A 141 12.69 -9.68 -3.78
C TRP A 141 12.73 -9.00 -5.15
N PHE A 142 12.99 -9.78 -6.21
CA PHE A 142 13.01 -9.28 -7.57
C PHE A 142 11.63 -8.78 -8.02
N ASP A 143 10.57 -9.54 -7.72
CA ASP A 143 9.22 -9.13 -8.12
C ASP A 143 8.73 -7.89 -7.38
N ILE A 144 9.11 -7.69 -6.11
CA ILE A 144 8.70 -6.53 -5.32
C ILE A 144 9.50 -5.27 -5.69
N CYS A 145 10.80 -5.41 -5.99
CA CYS A 145 11.72 -4.30 -6.21
C CYS A 145 11.88 -3.89 -7.69
N GLN A 146 10.93 -4.23 -8.56
CA GLN A 146 10.98 -3.80 -9.96
C GLN A 146 10.97 -2.28 -10.10
#